data_AF-A0A9W4X5X5-F1
#
_entry.id   AF-A0A9W4X5X5-F1
#
_cell.length_a   1.000
_cell.length_b   1.000
_cell.length_c   1.000
_cell.angle_alpha   90.00
_cell.angle_beta   90.00
_cell.angle_gamma   90.00
#
_symmetry.space_group_name_H-M   'P 1'
#
loop_
_entity.id
_entity.type
_entity.pdbx_description
1 polymer ?
#
loop_
_entity_poly.entity_id
_entity_poly.type
_entity_poly.pdbx_seq_one_letter_code
_entity_poly.pdbx_strand_id
1 'polypeptide(L)'
;PQLTNNELSPEYQNWESQINQITDIQQITNFQARILADIQARRHDKKTAQKSYQENQAEAENLKKEKAAENPSEYSEEAKQKIEKKLKNNGLVEIETKLTQTIYQKGVKRKVADLTSRVNQVLNSKSDKNQIATLKKELLQFISSSNIYYTSHKKEVKSLLTKLENYSTNNQQSNLYRILGVNKELEIKIIDYLKRLEKNEISPPINSKKKGLLLISKSEYEKLDQEQKEYQELSQELSKEEQNLILAEVEGLKEKKAKLINKIKEQIIEEEGISQSVIMEIRPGPGGNEAGLFVRDLYRMGKGVFNYLKNESGVHRVQRIPKTAKGGEIHTSTATVVILPEFQDIKLDISKKNLKIETCRASGAGGQHVNTTDSAVKVTYTYFVNGKTETITATSQDGRSQHDNRERALTVLKDRLLEKLQTDQAKEVGNLRSSMIGSSE
;
A
#
# COMPACT_ATOMS: atom_id res chain seq x y z
N PRO A 1 21.33 -29.49 -40.15
CA PRO A 1 21.03 -29.78 -41.58
C PRO A 1 19.56 -29.43 -41.90
N GLN A 2 19.32 -28.52 -42.85
CA GLN A 2 17.98 -28.32 -43.40
C GLN A 2 17.51 -29.66 -44.00
N LEU A 3 16.38 -30.16 -43.50
CA LEU A 3 15.74 -31.37 -44.01
C LEU A 3 15.25 -31.03 -45.42
N THR A 4 15.80 -31.67 -46.46
CA THR A 4 15.48 -31.30 -47.84
C THR A 4 14.03 -31.70 -48.15
N ASN A 5 13.24 -30.75 -48.65
CA ASN A 5 11.79 -30.82 -48.93
C ASN A 5 11.31 -31.96 -49.85
N ASN A 6 12.21 -32.84 -50.31
CA ASN A 6 11.93 -33.86 -51.30
C ASN A 6 11.35 -35.16 -50.69
N GLU A 7 11.30 -35.29 -49.36
CA GLU A 7 10.83 -36.50 -48.68
C GLU A 7 9.37 -36.41 -48.17
N LEU A 8 8.84 -35.19 -48.01
CA LEU A 8 7.47 -34.91 -47.57
C LEU A 8 6.53 -34.71 -48.76
N SER A 9 5.21 -34.86 -48.55
CA SER A 9 4.23 -34.52 -49.59
C SER A 9 4.23 -33.01 -49.89
N PRO A 10 3.81 -32.57 -51.09
CA PRO A 10 3.69 -31.14 -51.41
C PRO A 10 2.85 -30.35 -50.39
N GLU A 11 1.86 -30.98 -49.77
CA GLU A 11 1.02 -30.39 -48.72
C GLU A 11 1.81 -30.03 -47.45
N TYR A 12 2.93 -30.71 -47.18
CA TYR A 12 3.77 -30.52 -46.00
C TYR A 12 5.10 -29.83 -46.31
N GLN A 13 5.37 -29.39 -47.55
CA GLN A 13 6.61 -28.67 -47.89
C GLN A 13 6.76 -27.31 -47.17
N ASN A 14 5.69 -26.81 -46.53
CA ASN A 14 5.68 -25.58 -45.74
C ASN A 14 5.35 -25.81 -44.25
N TRP A 15 5.67 -27.00 -43.74
CA TRP A 15 5.37 -27.41 -42.36
C TRP A 15 5.93 -26.44 -41.31
N GLU A 16 7.08 -25.79 -41.55
CA GLU A 16 7.63 -24.79 -40.63
C GLU A 16 6.71 -23.58 -40.46
N SER A 17 6.09 -23.09 -41.55
CA SER A 17 5.13 -21.99 -41.50
C SER A 17 3.82 -22.41 -40.84
N GLN A 18 3.34 -23.62 -41.11
CA GLN A 18 2.13 -24.17 -40.46
C GLN A 18 2.32 -24.35 -38.96
N ILE A 19 3.47 -24.88 -38.51
CA ILE A 19 3.85 -24.89 -37.08
C ILE A 19 3.84 -23.47 -36.53
N ASN A 20 4.33 -22.50 -37.29
CA ASN A 20 4.39 -21.12 -36.83
C ASN A 20 3.00 -20.51 -36.56
N GLN A 21 1.91 -21.11 -37.05
CA GLN A 21 0.52 -20.64 -36.85
C GLN A 21 -0.25 -21.40 -35.75
N ILE A 22 0.25 -22.54 -35.26
CA ILE A 22 -0.45 -23.37 -34.26
C ILE A 22 -0.26 -22.82 -32.83
N THR A 23 -1.37 -22.64 -32.11
CA THR A 23 -1.38 -22.02 -30.76
C THR A 23 -1.62 -23.01 -29.62
N ASP A 24 -2.26 -24.15 -29.88
CA ASP A 24 -2.68 -25.11 -28.84
C ASP A 24 -1.94 -26.47 -28.93
N ILE A 25 -1.73 -27.11 -27.78
CA ILE A 25 -1.11 -28.45 -27.67
C ILE A 25 -1.93 -29.49 -28.41
N GLN A 26 -3.26 -29.46 -28.33
CA GLN A 26 -4.08 -30.45 -29.01
C GLN A 26 -3.90 -30.35 -30.53
N GLN A 27 -3.78 -29.13 -31.05
CA GLN A 27 -3.48 -28.88 -32.46
C GLN A 27 -2.07 -29.36 -32.84
N ILE A 28 -1.08 -29.19 -31.95
CA ILE A 28 0.27 -29.73 -32.13
C ILE A 28 0.26 -31.26 -32.19
N THR A 29 -0.45 -31.92 -31.27
CA THR A 29 -0.59 -33.38 -31.21
C THR A 29 -1.31 -33.90 -32.45
N ASN A 30 -2.37 -33.23 -32.90
CA ASN A 30 -3.08 -33.59 -34.13
C ASN A 30 -2.21 -33.39 -35.38
N PHE A 31 -1.42 -32.32 -35.44
CA PHE A 31 -0.50 -32.07 -36.53
C PHE A 31 0.62 -33.13 -36.59
N GLN A 32 1.17 -33.50 -35.43
CA GLN A 32 2.13 -34.60 -35.33
C GLN A 32 1.50 -35.92 -35.80
N ALA A 33 0.29 -36.26 -35.36
CA ALA A 33 -0.39 -37.48 -35.76
C ALA A 33 -0.63 -37.56 -37.28
N ARG A 34 -0.99 -36.44 -37.90
CA ARG A 34 -1.18 -36.35 -39.37
C ARG A 34 0.12 -36.55 -40.14
N ILE A 35 1.23 -35.95 -39.68
CA ILE A 35 2.55 -36.14 -40.30
C ILE A 35 3.04 -37.57 -40.12
N LEU A 36 2.89 -38.15 -38.91
CA LEU A 36 3.25 -39.54 -38.65
C LEU A 36 2.43 -40.50 -39.52
N ALA A 37 1.14 -40.24 -39.70
CA ALA A 37 0.27 -41.02 -40.58
C ALA A 37 0.71 -40.95 -42.06
N ASP A 38 1.08 -39.76 -42.56
CA ASP A 38 1.60 -39.59 -43.94
C ASP A 38 2.94 -40.31 -44.15
N ILE A 39 3.85 -40.21 -43.18
CA ILE A 39 5.13 -40.94 -43.19
C ILE A 39 4.91 -42.45 -43.15
N GLN A 40 3.99 -42.93 -42.31
CA GLN A 40 3.66 -44.34 -42.19
C GLN A 40 2.96 -44.87 -43.45
N ALA A 41 2.07 -44.10 -44.06
CA ALA A 41 1.44 -44.40 -45.35
C ALA A 41 2.51 -44.54 -46.44
N ARG A 42 3.45 -43.60 -46.55
CA ARG A 42 4.58 -43.69 -47.50
C ARG A 42 5.49 -44.89 -47.22
N ARG A 43 5.76 -45.23 -45.96
CA ARG A 43 6.49 -46.45 -45.59
C ARG A 43 5.72 -47.71 -45.99
N HIS A 44 4.40 -47.69 -45.87
CA HIS A 44 3.50 -48.78 -46.24
C HIS A 44 3.41 -48.96 -47.76
N ASP A 45 3.22 -47.88 -48.52
CA ASP A 45 3.20 -47.85 -49.99
C ASP A 45 4.53 -48.33 -50.58
N LYS A 46 5.64 -47.93 -49.95
CA LYS A 46 6.99 -48.40 -50.31
C LYS A 46 7.22 -49.87 -49.94
N LYS A 47 6.59 -50.38 -48.86
CA LYS A 47 6.62 -51.80 -48.44
C LYS A 47 5.76 -52.70 -49.35
N THR A 48 4.64 -52.21 -49.85
CA THR A 48 3.78 -52.95 -50.79
C THR A 48 4.47 -53.11 -52.15
N ALA A 49 5.23 -52.10 -52.61
CA ALA A 49 6.15 -52.23 -53.73
C ALA A 49 7.33 -53.19 -53.45
N GLN A 50 7.68 -53.40 -52.18
CA GLN A 50 8.79 -54.25 -51.72
C GLN A 50 8.45 -55.75 -51.71
N LYS A 51 7.17 -56.12 -51.61
CA LYS A 51 6.73 -57.52 -51.64
C LYS A 51 6.79 -58.11 -53.05
N SER A 52 6.39 -57.32 -54.06
CA SER A 52 6.64 -57.61 -55.49
C SER A 52 8.13 -57.70 -55.84
N TYR A 53 8.97 -56.95 -55.12
CA TYR A 53 10.41 -56.96 -55.28
C TYR A 53 11.10 -58.20 -54.68
N GLN A 54 10.60 -58.76 -53.56
CA GLN A 54 11.15 -59.98 -52.96
C GLN A 54 10.90 -61.24 -53.81
N GLU A 55 9.78 -61.30 -54.52
CA GLU A 55 9.47 -62.36 -55.49
C GLU A 55 10.45 -62.32 -56.68
N ASN A 56 10.74 -61.12 -57.21
CA ASN A 56 11.77 -60.91 -58.24
C ASN A 56 13.21 -61.12 -57.72
N GLN A 57 13.43 -60.97 -56.41
CA GLN A 57 14.73 -61.13 -55.76
C GLN A 57 15.14 -62.61 -55.62
N ALA A 58 14.17 -63.51 -55.42
CA ALA A 58 14.41 -64.96 -55.40
C ALA A 58 14.80 -65.51 -56.78
N GLU A 59 14.19 -64.99 -57.85
CA GLU A 59 14.51 -65.31 -59.24
C GLU A 59 15.91 -64.81 -59.65
N ALA A 60 16.27 -63.61 -59.19
CA ALA A 60 17.60 -63.03 -59.39
C ALA A 60 18.71 -63.72 -58.55
N GLU A 61 18.40 -64.27 -57.37
CA GLU A 61 19.36 -65.05 -56.58
C GLU A 61 19.69 -66.41 -57.20
N ASN A 62 18.73 -67.04 -57.89
CA ASN A 62 19.00 -68.26 -58.66
C ASN A 62 19.95 -67.97 -59.84
N LEU A 63 19.77 -66.86 -60.55
CA LEU A 63 20.67 -66.39 -61.62
C LEU A 63 22.06 -65.96 -61.10
N LYS A 64 22.14 -65.44 -59.87
CA LYS A 64 23.42 -65.07 -59.23
C LYS A 64 24.21 -66.29 -58.75
N LYS A 65 23.55 -67.37 -58.32
CA LYS A 65 24.23 -68.64 -57.97
C LYS A 65 24.85 -69.32 -59.19
N GLU A 66 24.24 -69.18 -60.36
CA GLU A 66 24.79 -69.69 -61.63
C GLU A 66 26.05 -68.95 -62.11
N LYS A 67 26.19 -67.65 -61.78
CA LYS A 67 27.30 -66.79 -62.26
C LYS A 67 28.36 -66.44 -61.22
N ALA A 68 28.15 -66.75 -59.94
CA ALA A 68 29.12 -66.51 -58.86
C ALA A 68 30.30 -67.50 -58.82
N ALA A 69 30.40 -68.43 -59.77
CA ALA A 69 31.56 -69.32 -59.90
C ALA A 69 32.80 -68.62 -60.49
N GLU A 70 32.67 -67.43 -61.07
CA GLU A 70 33.74 -66.75 -61.80
C GLU A 70 34.07 -65.36 -61.20
N ASN A 71 35.06 -65.36 -60.30
CA ASN A 71 35.89 -64.25 -59.79
C ASN A 71 35.35 -63.23 -58.75
N PRO A 72 36.11 -62.93 -57.65
CA PRO A 72 35.63 -62.13 -56.51
C PRO A 72 36.16 -60.68 -56.42
N SER A 73 36.81 -60.12 -57.45
CA SER A 73 37.45 -58.79 -57.37
C SER A 73 36.60 -57.61 -57.85
N GLU A 74 35.37 -57.83 -58.31
CA GLU A 74 34.44 -56.73 -58.60
C GLU A 74 33.34 -56.70 -57.55
N TYR A 75 33.53 -55.86 -56.54
CA TYR A 75 32.40 -55.37 -55.75
C TYR A 75 31.54 -54.51 -56.69
N SER A 76 30.56 -55.11 -57.35
CA SER A 76 29.82 -54.46 -58.43
C SER A 76 29.16 -53.18 -57.95
N GLU A 77 29.06 -52.18 -58.83
CA GLU A 77 28.34 -50.91 -58.62
C GLU A 77 26.94 -51.13 -57.99
N GLU A 78 26.30 -52.28 -58.21
CA GLU A 78 25.03 -52.65 -57.57
C GLU A 78 25.11 -52.78 -56.04
N ALA A 79 26.23 -53.27 -55.49
CA ALA A 79 26.41 -53.44 -54.06
C ALA A 79 26.63 -52.08 -53.36
N LYS A 80 27.33 -51.15 -54.01
CA LYS A 80 27.48 -49.76 -53.55
C LYS A 80 26.16 -49.00 -53.59
N GLN A 81 25.38 -49.12 -54.67
CA GLN A 81 24.05 -48.51 -54.78
C GLN A 81 23.04 -49.07 -53.76
N LYS A 82 23.17 -50.35 -53.37
CA LYS A 82 22.34 -50.97 -52.32
C LYS A 82 22.64 -50.42 -50.92
N ILE A 83 23.89 -50.09 -50.61
CA ILE A 83 24.29 -49.46 -49.34
C ILE A 83 23.79 -48.01 -49.29
N GLU A 84 23.91 -47.28 -50.40
CA GLU A 84 23.42 -45.91 -50.53
C GLU A 84 21.88 -45.81 -50.40
N LYS A 85 21.15 -46.81 -50.94
CA LYS A 85 19.69 -46.96 -50.74
C LYS A 85 19.31 -47.27 -49.28
N LYS A 86 20.13 -48.01 -48.53
CA LYS A 86 19.92 -48.28 -47.10
C LYS A 86 20.15 -47.02 -46.25
N LEU A 87 21.14 -46.19 -46.58
CA LEU A 87 21.40 -44.89 -45.94
C LEU A 87 20.23 -43.90 -46.12
N LYS A 88 19.60 -43.86 -47.30
CA LYS A 88 18.38 -43.06 -47.55
C LYS A 88 17.18 -43.44 -46.67
N ASN A 89 17.07 -44.68 -46.19
CA ASN A 89 15.99 -45.09 -45.28
C ASN A 89 16.24 -44.66 -43.83
N ASN A 90 17.49 -44.50 -43.40
CA ASN A 90 17.83 -43.96 -42.07
C ASN A 90 17.62 -42.44 -41.99
N GLY A 91 17.80 -41.73 -43.12
CA GLY A 91 17.51 -40.29 -43.21
C GLY A 91 16.09 -39.96 -42.74
N LEU A 92 15.08 -40.68 -43.24
CA LEU A 92 13.67 -40.41 -42.94
C LEU A 92 13.31 -40.57 -41.45
N VAL A 93 13.92 -41.53 -40.75
CA VAL A 93 13.74 -41.73 -39.30
C VAL A 93 14.41 -40.60 -38.51
N GLU A 94 15.57 -40.14 -38.97
CA GLU A 94 16.29 -39.02 -38.38
C GLU A 94 15.54 -37.69 -38.60
N ILE A 95 14.93 -37.51 -39.77
CA ILE A 95 14.03 -36.40 -40.10
C ILE A 95 12.83 -36.41 -39.15
N GLU A 96 12.13 -37.54 -39.01
CA GLU A 96 10.95 -37.71 -38.16
C GLU A 96 11.26 -37.39 -36.68
N THR A 97 12.40 -37.86 -36.20
CA THR A 97 12.84 -37.63 -34.81
C THR A 97 13.16 -36.15 -34.57
N LYS A 98 13.90 -35.50 -35.49
CA LYS A 98 14.23 -34.07 -35.41
C LYS A 98 13.00 -33.18 -35.54
N LEU A 99 12.08 -33.53 -36.43
CA LEU A 99 10.82 -32.81 -36.64
C LEU A 99 9.97 -32.85 -35.37
N THR A 100 9.80 -34.05 -34.81
CA THR A 100 9.04 -34.26 -33.57
C THR A 100 9.66 -33.47 -32.41
N GLN A 101 10.98 -33.55 -32.21
CA GLN A 101 11.67 -32.76 -31.19
C GLN A 101 11.46 -31.25 -31.37
N THR A 102 11.54 -30.75 -32.61
CA THR A 102 11.38 -29.32 -32.92
C THR A 102 9.96 -28.84 -32.65
N ILE A 103 8.96 -29.65 -33.04
CA ILE A 103 7.53 -29.37 -32.81
C ILE A 103 7.26 -29.26 -31.30
N TYR A 104 7.72 -30.23 -30.51
CA TYR A 104 7.52 -30.20 -29.07
C TYR A 104 8.25 -29.02 -28.42
N GLN A 105 9.52 -28.79 -28.73
CA GLN A 105 10.30 -27.68 -28.16
C GLN A 105 9.69 -26.31 -28.48
N LYS A 106 9.25 -26.07 -29.73
CA LYS A 106 8.57 -24.82 -30.11
C LYS A 106 7.22 -24.68 -29.40
N GLY A 107 6.46 -25.77 -29.28
CA GLY A 107 5.18 -25.80 -28.56
C GLY A 107 5.32 -25.45 -27.08
N VAL A 108 6.32 -26.03 -26.39
CA VAL A 108 6.60 -25.73 -24.98
C VAL A 108 6.92 -24.25 -24.79
N LYS A 109 7.81 -23.68 -25.63
CA LYS A 109 8.18 -22.25 -25.54
C LYS A 109 6.97 -21.33 -25.68
N ARG A 110 6.04 -21.63 -26.59
CA ARG A 110 4.81 -20.84 -26.76
C ARG A 110 3.89 -20.92 -25.56
N LYS A 111 3.68 -22.12 -25.02
CA LYS A 111 2.85 -22.28 -23.82
C LYS A 111 3.41 -21.53 -22.62
N VAL A 112 4.74 -21.53 -22.46
CA VAL A 112 5.40 -20.75 -21.41
C VAL A 112 5.23 -19.24 -21.63
N ALA A 113 5.33 -18.77 -22.88
CA ALA A 113 5.09 -17.36 -23.22
C ALA A 113 3.62 -16.94 -22.96
N ASP A 114 2.64 -17.79 -23.32
CA ASP A 114 1.22 -17.56 -23.02
C ASP A 114 0.96 -17.48 -21.52
N LEU A 115 1.45 -18.47 -20.75
CA LEU A 115 1.36 -18.48 -19.30
C LEU A 115 1.99 -17.23 -18.69
N THR A 116 3.15 -16.80 -19.20
CA THR A 116 3.83 -15.57 -18.75
C THR A 116 2.98 -14.33 -19.01
N SER A 117 2.39 -14.21 -20.20
CA SER A 117 1.56 -13.08 -20.58
C SER A 117 0.30 -13.01 -19.73
N ARG A 118 -0.39 -14.13 -19.55
CA ARG A 118 -1.60 -14.24 -18.71
C ARG A 118 -1.30 -13.94 -17.23
N VAL A 119 -0.17 -14.42 -16.70
CA VAL A 119 0.29 -14.09 -15.34
C VAL A 119 0.51 -12.58 -15.22
N ASN A 120 1.25 -11.96 -16.14
CA ASN A 120 1.53 -10.53 -16.10
C ASN A 120 0.27 -9.67 -16.26
N GLN A 121 -0.69 -10.11 -17.09
CA GLN A 121 -1.98 -9.46 -17.25
C GLN A 121 -2.77 -9.47 -15.93
N VAL A 122 -2.77 -10.61 -15.23
CA VAL A 122 -3.42 -10.74 -13.92
C VAL A 122 -2.75 -9.88 -12.85
N LEU A 123 -1.41 -9.77 -12.87
CA LEU A 123 -0.67 -8.90 -11.95
C LEU A 123 -0.97 -7.41 -12.16
N ASN A 124 -1.21 -6.99 -13.41
CA ASN A 124 -1.39 -5.59 -13.78
C ASN A 124 -2.85 -5.11 -13.74
N SER A 125 -3.83 -6.00 -13.69
CA SER A 125 -5.25 -5.68 -13.64
C SER A 125 -5.87 -6.12 -12.31
N LYS A 126 -6.94 -5.45 -11.84
CA LYS A 126 -7.71 -5.89 -10.66
C LYS A 126 -8.49 -7.18 -11.01
N SER A 127 -7.76 -8.28 -11.16
CA SER A 127 -8.28 -9.54 -11.68
C SER A 127 -9.08 -10.33 -10.66
N ASP A 128 -9.99 -11.14 -11.18
CA ASP A 128 -10.98 -11.90 -10.42
C ASP A 128 -10.34 -13.13 -9.73
N LYS A 129 -10.79 -13.46 -8.50
CA LYS A 129 -10.21 -14.56 -7.69
C LYS A 129 -10.20 -15.90 -8.43
N ASN A 130 -11.23 -16.13 -9.25
CA ASN A 130 -11.37 -17.35 -10.04
C ASN A 130 -10.28 -17.48 -11.10
N GLN A 131 -9.91 -16.40 -11.77
CA GLN A 131 -8.86 -16.41 -12.81
C GLN A 131 -7.50 -16.76 -12.22
N ILE A 132 -7.17 -16.23 -11.04
CA ILE A 132 -5.93 -16.54 -10.30
C ILE A 132 -5.90 -18.03 -9.95
N ALA A 133 -7.00 -18.61 -9.48
CA ALA A 133 -7.07 -20.02 -9.13
C ALA A 133 -6.90 -20.95 -10.35
N THR A 134 -7.52 -20.61 -11.49
CA THR A 134 -7.36 -21.38 -12.74
C THR A 134 -5.92 -21.36 -13.22
N LEU A 135 -5.29 -20.18 -13.22
CA LEU A 135 -3.88 -20.02 -13.60
C LEU A 135 -2.91 -20.78 -12.69
N LYS A 136 -3.13 -20.78 -11.36
CA LYS A 136 -2.34 -21.60 -10.43
C LYS A 136 -2.41 -23.08 -10.78
N LYS A 137 -3.61 -23.58 -11.07
CA LYS A 137 -3.83 -24.99 -11.42
C LYS A 137 -3.07 -25.37 -12.70
N GLU A 138 -3.13 -24.51 -13.72
CA GLU A 138 -2.40 -24.73 -14.98
C GLU A 138 -0.87 -24.72 -14.79
N LEU A 139 -0.34 -23.77 -14.00
CA LEU A 139 1.09 -23.70 -13.68
C LEU A 139 1.57 -24.94 -12.91
N LEU A 140 0.79 -25.40 -11.92
CA LEU A 140 1.10 -26.61 -11.17
C LEU A 140 1.07 -27.86 -12.04
N GLN A 141 0.09 -27.97 -12.94
CA GLN A 141 0.00 -29.08 -13.90
C GLN A 141 1.18 -29.10 -14.87
N PHE A 142 1.68 -27.93 -15.29
CA PHE A 142 2.89 -27.82 -16.09
C PHE A 142 4.11 -28.34 -15.33
N ILE A 143 4.27 -27.92 -14.07
CA ILE A 143 5.41 -28.30 -13.22
C ILE A 143 5.41 -29.81 -12.90
N SER A 144 4.24 -30.40 -12.66
CA SER A 144 4.08 -31.82 -12.32
C SER A 144 4.18 -32.76 -13.52
N SER A 145 4.10 -32.25 -14.75
CA SER A 145 4.17 -33.09 -15.96
C SER A 145 5.47 -33.89 -16.06
N SER A 146 5.37 -35.15 -16.49
CA SER A 146 6.50 -36.04 -16.80
C SER A 146 7.10 -35.80 -18.19
N ASN A 147 6.63 -34.77 -18.92
CA ASN A 147 7.09 -34.46 -20.26
C ASN A 147 8.56 -33.97 -20.24
N ILE A 148 9.44 -34.68 -20.95
CA ILE A 148 10.88 -34.41 -21.00
C ILE A 148 11.16 -32.99 -21.50
N TYR A 149 10.38 -32.47 -22.45
CA TYR A 149 10.58 -31.13 -23.02
C TYR A 149 10.20 -29.99 -22.08
N TYR A 150 9.48 -30.27 -20.98
CA TYR A 150 9.09 -29.25 -20.00
C TYR A 150 10.20 -28.99 -18.99
N THR A 151 11.14 -29.94 -18.81
CA THR A 151 12.19 -29.91 -17.78
C THR A 151 13.01 -28.61 -17.80
N SER A 152 13.42 -28.13 -18.98
CA SER A 152 14.19 -26.89 -19.13
C SER A 152 13.42 -25.63 -18.71
N HIS A 153 12.08 -25.64 -18.79
CA HIS A 153 11.22 -24.50 -18.47
C HIS A 153 10.54 -24.59 -17.10
N LYS A 154 10.67 -25.71 -16.37
CA LYS A 154 10.07 -25.86 -15.04
C LYS A 154 10.53 -24.78 -14.05
N LYS A 155 11.78 -24.33 -14.13
CA LYS A 155 12.32 -23.27 -13.27
C LYS A 155 11.66 -21.91 -13.53
N GLU A 156 11.48 -21.58 -14.81
CA GLU A 156 10.80 -20.36 -15.25
C GLU A 156 9.34 -20.34 -14.81
N VAL A 157 8.61 -21.44 -15.05
CA VAL A 157 7.21 -21.59 -14.65
C VAL A 157 7.03 -21.59 -13.13
N LYS A 158 7.96 -22.20 -12.36
CA LYS A 158 7.98 -22.06 -10.90
C LYS A 158 8.11 -20.61 -10.46
N SER A 159 8.96 -19.82 -11.11
CA SER A 159 9.10 -18.40 -10.78
C SER A 159 7.82 -17.60 -11.02
N LEU A 160 7.06 -17.94 -12.06
CA LEU A 160 5.76 -17.33 -12.35
C LEU A 160 4.73 -17.70 -11.28
N LEU A 161 4.71 -18.96 -10.85
CA LEU A 161 3.86 -19.42 -9.76
C LEU A 161 4.16 -18.66 -8.46
N THR A 162 5.44 -18.52 -8.09
CA THR A 162 5.85 -17.75 -6.91
C THR A 162 5.45 -16.28 -7.00
N LYS A 163 5.59 -15.65 -8.18
CA LYS A 163 5.12 -14.26 -8.40
C LYS A 163 3.62 -14.12 -8.21
N LEU A 164 2.84 -15.09 -8.70
CA LEU A 164 1.39 -15.08 -8.61
C LEU A 164 0.88 -15.43 -7.19
N GLU A 165 1.60 -16.30 -6.46
CA GLU A 165 1.36 -16.58 -5.05
C GLU A 165 1.64 -15.36 -4.17
N ASN A 166 2.79 -14.69 -4.38
CA ASN A 166 3.15 -13.46 -3.69
C ASN A 166 2.16 -12.31 -3.95
N TYR A 167 1.56 -12.26 -5.15
CA TYR A 167 0.50 -11.31 -5.45
C TYR A 167 -0.78 -11.61 -4.64
N SER A 168 -1.19 -12.86 -4.54
CA SER A 168 -2.36 -13.29 -3.75
C SER A 168 -2.18 -12.97 -2.26
N THR A 169 -1.02 -13.28 -1.68
CA THR A 169 -0.71 -13.01 -0.27
C THR A 169 -0.57 -11.52 0.01
N ASN A 170 0.09 -10.75 -0.87
CA ASN A 170 0.15 -9.29 -0.74
C ASN A 170 -1.22 -8.62 -0.90
N ASN A 171 -2.12 -9.13 -1.75
CA ASN A 171 -3.47 -8.57 -1.88
C ASN A 171 -4.37 -8.93 -0.68
N GLN A 172 -4.24 -10.12 -0.09
CA GLN A 172 -4.97 -10.48 1.13
C GLN A 172 -4.43 -9.75 2.37
N GLN A 173 -3.11 -9.63 2.51
CA GLN A 173 -2.50 -8.75 3.53
C GLN A 173 -2.88 -7.28 3.29
N SER A 174 -2.82 -6.77 2.05
CA SER A 174 -3.16 -5.38 1.80
C SER A 174 -4.64 -5.09 1.99
N ASN A 175 -5.55 -6.02 1.67
CA ASN A 175 -6.98 -5.79 1.85
C ASN A 175 -7.37 -5.77 3.33
N LEU A 176 -6.85 -6.65 4.19
CA LEU A 176 -7.20 -6.64 5.62
C LEU A 176 -6.62 -5.39 6.33
N TYR A 177 -5.36 -5.06 6.08
CA TYR A 177 -4.69 -3.86 6.61
C TYR A 177 -5.35 -2.57 6.07
N ARG A 178 -5.78 -2.56 4.81
CA ARG A 178 -6.50 -1.42 4.18
C ARG A 178 -7.96 -1.28 4.64
N ILE A 179 -8.68 -2.38 4.85
CA ILE A 179 -10.07 -2.37 5.37
C ILE A 179 -10.09 -1.92 6.83
N LEU A 180 -9.10 -2.34 7.62
CA LEU A 180 -8.95 -1.93 9.02
C LEU A 180 -8.26 -0.55 9.18
N GLY A 181 -7.66 0.01 8.13
CA GLY A 181 -6.97 1.31 8.22
C GLY A 181 -5.66 1.27 9.03
N VAL A 182 -5.11 0.07 9.26
CA VAL A 182 -3.78 -0.16 9.85
C VAL A 182 -2.84 -0.48 8.71
N ASN A 183 -1.82 0.34 8.46
CA ASN A 183 -0.71 -0.06 7.59
C ASN A 183 0.46 -0.52 8.47
N LYS A 184 1.36 -1.34 7.93
CA LYS A 184 2.58 -1.81 8.61
C LYS A 184 3.40 -0.66 9.21
N GLU A 185 3.38 0.50 8.55
CA GLU A 185 4.03 1.71 9.05
C GLU A 185 3.35 2.27 10.32
N LEU A 186 2.01 2.22 10.39
CA LEU A 186 1.26 2.66 11.56
C LEU A 186 1.49 1.71 12.74
N GLU A 187 1.51 0.41 12.48
CA GLU A 187 1.84 -0.63 13.46
C GLU A 187 3.22 -0.38 14.08
N ILE A 188 4.25 -0.10 13.26
CA ILE A 188 5.59 0.25 13.74
C ILE A 188 5.57 1.51 14.62
N LYS A 189 4.86 2.56 14.20
CA LYS A 189 4.77 3.82 14.96
C LYS A 189 4.08 3.63 16.31
N ILE A 190 3.00 2.85 16.35
CA ILE A 190 2.28 2.55 17.60
C ILE A 190 3.15 1.74 18.56
N ILE A 191 3.89 0.75 18.05
CA ILE A 191 4.80 -0.06 18.88
C ILE A 191 5.94 0.80 19.43
N ASP A 192 6.54 1.67 18.61
CA ASP A 192 7.57 2.61 19.06
C ASP A 192 7.05 3.54 20.16
N TYR A 193 5.84 4.09 19.97
CA TYR A 193 5.16 4.89 20.97
C TYR A 193 4.97 4.12 22.29
N LEU A 194 4.48 2.87 22.25
CA LEU A 194 4.28 2.05 23.45
C LEU A 194 5.60 1.74 24.17
N LYS A 195 6.71 1.56 23.44
CA LYS A 195 8.05 1.37 24.04
C LYS A 195 8.53 2.63 24.75
N ARG A 196 8.34 3.80 24.14
CA ARG A 196 8.68 5.09 24.76
C ARG A 196 7.79 5.37 25.98
N LEU A 197 6.52 4.97 25.94
CA LEU A 197 5.57 5.10 27.05
C LEU A 197 6.03 4.31 28.29
N GLU A 198 6.49 3.08 28.07
CA GLU A 198 7.04 2.22 29.13
C GLU A 198 8.27 2.85 29.79
N LYS A 199 9.16 3.45 28.97
CA LYS A 199 10.37 4.15 29.43
C LYS A 199 10.13 5.56 30.01
N ASN A 200 8.89 6.05 30.03
CA ASN A 200 8.53 7.42 30.41
C ASN A 200 9.15 8.52 29.51
N GLU A 201 9.40 8.22 28.23
CA GLU A 201 10.02 9.13 27.25
C GLU A 201 8.99 9.87 26.37
N ILE A 202 7.75 10.01 26.86
CA ILE A 202 6.66 10.68 26.15
C ILE A 202 6.38 12.04 26.77
N SER A 203 6.34 13.07 25.92
CA SER A 203 5.95 14.42 26.26
C SER A 203 4.77 14.85 25.37
N PRO A 204 3.67 15.38 25.93
CA PRO A 204 3.38 15.49 27.37
C PRO A 204 3.10 14.11 28.03
N PRO A 205 3.30 13.97 29.35
CA PRO A 205 3.03 12.72 30.06
C PRO A 205 1.55 12.35 30.04
N ILE A 206 1.26 11.06 29.83
CA ILE A 206 -0.11 10.51 29.78
C ILE A 206 -0.63 10.22 31.20
N ASN A 207 -1.94 10.29 31.40
CA ASN A 207 -2.62 9.86 32.62
C ASN A 207 -2.24 8.41 33.01
N SER A 208 -1.97 8.18 34.29
CA SER A 208 -1.58 6.88 34.85
C SER A 208 -2.56 5.74 34.55
N LYS A 209 -3.87 6.00 34.55
CA LYS A 209 -4.90 4.99 34.24
C LYS A 209 -4.81 4.51 32.80
N LYS A 210 -4.64 5.43 31.84
CA LYS A 210 -4.52 5.12 30.42
C LYS A 210 -3.16 4.51 30.10
N LYS A 211 -2.10 4.99 30.74
CA LYS A 211 -0.78 4.35 30.65
C LYS A 211 -0.88 2.87 30.99
N GLY A 212 -1.56 2.51 32.08
CA GLY A 212 -1.82 1.11 32.43
C GLY A 212 -2.55 0.33 31.34
N LEU A 213 -3.63 0.91 30.79
CA LEU A 213 -4.42 0.28 29.71
C LEU A 213 -3.58 0.02 28.45
N LEU A 214 -2.80 1.01 28.01
CA LEU A 214 -1.94 0.92 26.84
C LEU A 214 -0.82 -0.10 27.04
N LEU A 215 -0.25 -0.19 28.24
CA LEU A 215 0.76 -1.20 28.56
C LEU A 215 0.18 -2.63 28.62
N ILE A 216 -1.08 -2.79 29.04
CA ILE A 216 -1.77 -4.08 28.96
C ILE A 216 -1.94 -4.49 27.48
N SER A 217 -2.43 -3.58 26.64
CA SER A 217 -2.56 -3.85 25.20
C SER A 217 -1.21 -4.07 24.51
N LYS A 218 -0.13 -3.41 24.96
CA LYS A 218 1.25 -3.70 24.53
C LYS A 218 1.63 -5.15 24.83
N SER A 219 1.43 -5.61 26.08
CA SER A 219 1.74 -6.98 26.49
C SER A 219 0.94 -8.01 25.71
N GLU A 220 -0.34 -7.73 25.45
CA GLU A 220 -1.20 -8.59 24.62
C GLU A 220 -0.68 -8.68 23.17
N TYR A 221 -0.25 -7.55 22.60
CA TYR A 221 0.36 -7.52 21.26
C TYR A 221 1.67 -8.31 21.22
N GLU A 222 2.55 -8.17 22.22
CA GLU A 222 3.82 -8.88 22.30
C GLU A 222 3.63 -10.40 22.35
N LYS A 223 2.61 -10.88 23.10
CA LYS A 223 2.24 -12.30 23.13
C LYS A 223 1.82 -12.81 21.75
N LEU A 224 0.92 -12.08 21.07
CA LEU A 224 0.48 -12.44 19.73
C LEU A 224 1.61 -12.39 18.69
N ASP A 225 2.54 -11.45 18.83
CA ASP A 225 3.72 -11.34 17.96
C ASP A 225 4.69 -12.50 18.15
N GLN A 226 4.90 -12.92 19.40
CA GLN A 226 5.73 -14.07 19.74
C GLN A 226 5.11 -15.37 19.23
N GLU A 227 3.82 -15.60 19.49
CA GLU A 227 3.08 -16.76 19.00
C GLU A 227 3.14 -16.84 17.46
N GLN A 228 2.98 -15.69 16.78
CA GLN A 228 3.11 -15.64 15.32
C GLN A 228 4.52 -16.02 14.84
N LYS A 229 5.58 -15.61 15.54
CA LYS A 229 6.97 -15.98 15.20
C LYS A 229 7.21 -17.47 15.39
N GLU A 230 6.75 -18.03 16.49
CA GLU A 230 6.86 -19.47 16.79
C GLU A 230 6.19 -20.31 15.69
N TYR A 231 4.96 -19.97 15.29
CA TYR A 231 4.30 -20.63 14.17
C TYR A 231 5.02 -20.46 12.83
N GLN A 232 5.62 -19.28 12.59
CA GLN A 232 6.40 -19.05 11.37
C GLN A 232 7.71 -19.86 11.34
N GLU A 233 8.38 -20.02 12.47
CA GLU A 233 9.57 -20.85 12.62
C GLU A 233 9.22 -22.34 12.42
N LEU A 234 8.17 -22.82 13.09
CA LEU A 234 7.65 -24.19 12.93
C LEU A 234 7.31 -24.50 11.46
N SER A 235 6.72 -23.54 10.73
CA SER A 235 6.36 -23.73 9.32
C SER A 235 7.55 -24.05 8.41
N GLN A 236 8.77 -23.65 8.79
CA GLN A 236 9.98 -23.87 7.98
C GLN A 236 10.47 -25.33 8.06
N GLU A 237 10.11 -26.06 9.11
CA GLU A 237 10.54 -27.43 9.37
C GLU A 237 9.52 -28.48 8.91
N LEU A 238 8.33 -28.05 8.48
CA LEU A 238 7.17 -28.92 8.23
C LEU A 238 6.94 -29.22 6.74
N SER A 239 6.18 -30.29 6.49
CA SER A 239 5.79 -30.70 5.13
C SER A 239 4.80 -29.71 4.50
N LYS A 240 4.63 -29.75 3.18
CA LYS A 240 3.76 -28.82 2.43
C LYS A 240 2.28 -28.86 2.85
N GLU A 241 1.82 -29.97 3.40
CA GLU A 241 0.43 -30.14 3.85
C GLU A 241 0.23 -29.50 5.23
N GLU A 242 1.19 -29.67 6.14
CA GLU A 242 1.21 -29.04 7.47
C GLU A 242 1.43 -27.53 7.40
N GLN A 243 2.19 -27.06 6.41
CA GLN A 243 2.36 -25.63 6.13
C GLN A 243 1.03 -24.91 5.87
N ASN A 244 0.04 -25.56 5.23
CA ASN A 244 -1.24 -24.92 4.94
C ASN A 244 -2.08 -24.68 6.20
N LEU A 245 -2.03 -25.60 7.16
CA LEU A 245 -2.73 -25.44 8.46
C LEU A 245 -2.12 -24.30 9.27
N ILE A 246 -0.79 -24.23 9.31
CA ILE A 246 -0.07 -23.17 10.02
C ILE A 246 -0.26 -21.82 9.35
N LEU A 247 -0.32 -21.75 8.02
CA LEU A 247 -0.60 -20.52 7.31
C LEU A 247 -1.97 -19.94 7.70
N ALA A 248 -2.99 -20.78 7.88
CA ALA A 248 -4.31 -20.33 8.34
C ALA A 248 -4.28 -19.77 9.77
N GLU A 249 -3.54 -20.42 10.68
CA GLU A 249 -3.39 -19.93 12.06
C GLU A 249 -2.62 -18.60 12.12
N VAL A 250 -1.54 -18.48 11.33
CA VAL A 250 -0.75 -17.25 11.19
C VAL A 250 -1.60 -16.11 10.60
N GLU A 251 -2.52 -16.40 9.67
CA GLU A 251 -3.47 -15.40 9.18
C GLU A 251 -4.45 -14.94 10.26
N GLY A 252 -4.98 -15.87 11.08
CA GLY A 252 -5.83 -15.54 12.22
C GLY A 252 -5.13 -14.66 13.26
N LEU A 253 -3.87 -14.95 13.57
CA LEU A 253 -3.05 -14.14 14.48
C LEU A 253 -2.80 -12.72 13.93
N LYS A 254 -2.52 -12.60 12.63
CA LYS A 254 -2.38 -11.29 11.97
C LYS A 254 -3.68 -10.48 12.08
N GLU A 255 -4.84 -11.09 11.92
CA GLU A 255 -6.13 -10.41 12.08
C GLU A 255 -6.35 -9.92 13.52
N LYS A 256 -6.06 -10.76 14.51
CA LYS A 256 -6.13 -10.38 15.94
C LYS A 256 -5.22 -9.20 16.25
N LYS A 257 -3.97 -9.23 15.77
CA LYS A 257 -3.01 -8.13 15.91
C LYS A 257 -3.51 -6.83 15.26
N ALA A 258 -4.05 -6.91 14.04
CA ALA A 258 -4.58 -5.74 13.35
C ALA A 258 -5.77 -5.11 14.10
N LYS A 259 -6.69 -5.92 14.64
CA LYS A 259 -7.79 -5.44 15.49
C LYS A 259 -7.30 -4.78 16.76
N LEU A 260 -6.29 -5.37 17.42
CA LEU A 260 -5.70 -4.82 18.63
C LEU A 260 -4.99 -3.48 18.36
N ILE A 261 -4.25 -3.36 17.25
CA ILE A 261 -3.61 -2.11 16.84
C ILE A 261 -4.64 -1.00 16.59
N ASN A 262 -5.78 -1.33 15.97
CA ASN A 262 -6.87 -0.37 15.80
C ASN A 262 -7.46 0.08 17.14
N LYS A 263 -7.70 -0.85 18.05
CA LYS A 263 -8.17 -0.53 19.40
C LYS A 263 -7.19 0.39 20.14
N ILE A 264 -5.88 0.10 20.04
CA ILE A 264 -4.83 0.94 20.62
C ILE A 264 -4.85 2.33 19.98
N LYS A 265 -4.98 2.41 18.66
CA LYS A 265 -5.09 3.67 17.92
C LYS A 265 -6.28 4.51 18.41
N GLU A 266 -7.45 3.90 18.54
CA GLU A 266 -8.65 4.56 19.06
C GLU A 266 -8.42 5.06 20.49
N GLN A 267 -7.87 4.22 21.37
CA GLN A 267 -7.53 4.61 22.74
C GLN A 267 -6.54 5.78 22.79
N ILE A 268 -5.54 5.80 21.91
CA ILE A 268 -4.60 6.93 21.80
C ILE A 268 -5.36 8.20 21.42
N ILE A 269 -6.25 8.14 20.43
CA ILE A 269 -7.04 9.27 19.91
C ILE A 269 -8.10 9.75 20.92
N GLU A 270 -8.73 8.86 21.68
CA GLU A 270 -9.85 9.14 22.58
C GLU A 270 -9.53 10.13 23.73
N GLU A 271 -8.26 10.45 24.02
CA GLU A 271 -7.94 11.48 25.04
C GLU A 271 -7.98 12.92 24.54
N GLU A 272 -7.92 13.18 23.24
CA GLU A 272 -7.97 14.55 22.74
C GLU A 272 -9.44 14.93 22.56
N GLY A 273 -10.16 15.05 23.68
CA GLY A 273 -11.46 15.66 23.73
C GLY A 273 -11.38 17.13 23.36
N ILE A 274 -11.23 17.43 22.08
CA ILE A 274 -11.54 18.70 21.47
C ILE A 274 -12.15 18.37 20.11
N SER A 275 -13.45 18.08 20.13
CA SER A 275 -14.34 18.31 18.98
C SER A 275 -14.48 19.82 18.65
N GLN A 276 -13.59 20.68 19.16
CA GLN A 276 -13.60 22.09 18.86
C GLN A 276 -12.81 22.31 17.57
N SER A 277 -13.30 23.20 16.73
CA SER A 277 -12.50 23.70 15.61
C SER A 277 -11.24 24.37 16.16
N VAL A 278 -10.25 24.56 15.31
CA VAL A 278 -8.99 25.18 15.73
C VAL A 278 -8.51 26.20 14.76
N ILE A 279 -7.74 27.11 15.34
CA ILE A 279 -7.04 28.15 14.62
C ILE A 279 -5.61 27.65 14.46
N MET A 280 -5.27 27.29 13.23
CA MET A 280 -3.89 27.00 12.83
C MET A 280 -3.27 28.27 12.27
N GLU A 281 -2.18 28.69 12.88
CA GLU A 281 -1.34 29.79 12.41
C GLU A 281 0.00 29.24 11.95
N ILE A 282 0.38 29.52 10.70
CA ILE A 282 1.69 29.14 10.15
C ILE A 282 2.41 30.42 9.72
N ARG A 283 3.59 30.65 10.27
CA ARG A 283 4.42 31.84 10.01
C ARG A 283 5.75 31.46 9.36
N PRO A 284 6.23 32.20 8.35
CA PRO A 284 7.56 31.99 7.82
C PRO A 284 8.60 32.43 8.85
N GLY A 285 9.63 31.62 9.05
CA GLY A 285 10.83 32.00 9.80
C GLY A 285 11.95 32.48 8.86
N PRO A 286 13.22 32.41 9.30
CA PRO A 286 14.39 32.63 8.44
C PRO A 286 14.35 31.82 7.14
N GLY A 287 14.66 32.47 6.01
CA GLY A 287 14.66 31.84 4.68
C GLY A 287 14.00 32.65 3.55
N GLY A 288 13.47 33.84 3.85
CA GLY A 288 12.92 34.75 2.84
C GLY A 288 11.77 34.13 2.03
N ASN A 289 11.80 34.28 0.70
CA ASN A 289 10.77 33.74 -0.19
C ASN A 289 10.62 32.22 -0.08
N GLU A 290 11.69 31.49 0.26
CA GLU A 290 11.64 30.03 0.41
C GLU A 290 10.89 29.62 1.68
N ALA A 291 11.05 30.37 2.78
CA ALA A 291 10.25 30.16 3.99
C ALA A 291 8.75 30.34 3.70
N GLY A 292 8.38 31.34 2.88
CA GLY A 292 6.99 31.52 2.43
C GLY A 292 6.47 30.34 1.58
N LEU A 293 7.30 29.77 0.70
CA LEU A 293 6.95 28.56 -0.04
C LEU A 293 6.80 27.35 0.89
N PHE A 294 7.65 27.24 1.90
CA PHE A 294 7.57 26.18 2.89
C PHE A 294 6.30 26.27 3.76
N VAL A 295 5.90 27.47 4.18
CA VAL A 295 4.62 27.73 4.86
C VAL A 295 3.44 27.24 4.02
N ARG A 296 3.43 27.53 2.71
CA ARG A 296 2.38 27.03 1.81
C ARG A 296 2.37 25.51 1.72
N ASP A 297 3.54 24.89 1.69
CA ASP A 297 3.67 23.43 1.62
C ASP A 297 3.13 22.79 2.93
N LEU A 298 3.45 23.37 4.09
CA LEU A 298 2.90 22.97 5.40
C LEU A 298 1.37 23.13 5.47
N TYR A 299 0.84 24.28 5.01
CA TYR A 299 -0.61 24.52 4.97
C TYR A 299 -1.36 23.47 4.13
N ARG A 300 -0.77 23.04 3.00
CA ARG A 300 -1.35 21.98 2.17
C ARG A 300 -1.34 20.62 2.84
N MET A 301 -0.31 20.34 3.65
CA MET A 301 -0.19 19.10 4.41
C MET A 301 -1.19 19.05 5.58
N GLY A 302 -1.43 20.18 6.25
CA GLY A 302 -2.25 20.30 7.47
C GLY A 302 -3.77 20.33 7.28
N LYS A 303 -4.30 19.98 6.09
CA LYS A 303 -5.77 19.91 5.90
C LYS A 303 -6.36 18.71 6.64
N GLY A 304 -6.87 18.95 7.84
CA GLY A 304 -7.71 18.01 8.59
C GLY A 304 -7.27 17.80 10.04
N VAL A 305 -8.16 18.25 10.93
CA VAL A 305 -8.38 17.75 12.30
C VAL A 305 -7.28 18.02 13.34
N PHE A 306 -7.63 18.92 14.26
CA PHE A 306 -6.90 19.34 15.47
C PHE A 306 -6.25 18.21 16.28
N ASN A 307 -6.96 17.11 16.51
CA ASN A 307 -6.51 16.03 17.39
C ASN A 307 -5.19 15.39 16.96
N TYR A 308 -4.81 15.52 15.68
CA TYR A 308 -3.54 14.99 15.18
C TYR A 308 -2.39 16.00 15.21
N LEU A 309 -2.70 17.28 15.41
CA LEU A 309 -1.77 18.37 15.14
C LEU A 309 -1.29 19.06 16.41
N LYS A 310 -1.83 18.78 17.60
CA LYS A 310 -1.38 19.41 18.87
C LYS A 310 0.14 19.35 19.08
N ASN A 311 0.77 18.25 18.65
CA ASN A 311 2.22 18.04 18.75
C ASN A 311 3.02 18.68 17.60
N GLU A 312 2.36 19.30 16.63
CA GLU A 312 2.98 20.00 15.50
C GLU A 312 3.27 21.47 15.81
N SER A 313 2.89 21.96 17.00
CA SER A 313 3.23 23.31 17.45
C SER A 313 4.74 23.42 17.68
N GLY A 314 5.36 24.43 17.07
CA GLY A 314 6.80 24.67 17.17
C GLY A 314 7.44 25.06 15.83
N VAL A 315 8.78 25.02 15.80
CA VAL A 315 9.58 25.39 14.63
C VAL A 315 9.88 24.17 13.78
N HIS A 316 9.45 24.21 12.52
CA HIS A 316 9.73 23.22 11.49
C HIS A 316 10.87 23.69 10.60
N ARG A 317 11.78 22.79 10.24
CA ARG A 317 12.95 23.09 9.41
C ARG A 317 12.92 22.31 8.10
N VAL A 318 13.23 22.97 7.00
CA VAL A 318 13.42 22.36 5.69
C VAL A 318 14.83 22.64 5.16
N GLN A 319 15.46 21.61 4.59
CA GLN A 319 16.74 21.72 3.90
C GLN A 319 16.57 21.20 2.48
N ARG A 320 16.59 22.09 1.49
CA ARG A 320 16.44 21.73 0.09
C ARG A 320 17.04 22.80 -0.82
N ILE A 321 17.19 22.46 -2.10
CA ILE A 321 17.50 23.44 -3.14
C ILE A 321 16.22 24.23 -3.44
N PRO A 322 16.16 25.55 -3.14
CA PRO A 322 14.97 26.36 -3.36
C PRO A 322 14.61 26.44 -4.83
N LYS A 323 13.32 26.53 -5.15
CA LYS A 323 12.89 26.84 -6.52
C LYS A 323 13.30 28.24 -6.97
N THR A 324 13.63 29.10 -6.00
CA THR A 324 14.05 30.50 -6.20
C THR A 324 15.57 30.64 -6.34
N ALA A 325 16.35 29.59 -6.08
CA ALA A 325 17.80 29.64 -6.17
C ALA A 325 18.25 29.49 -7.63
N LYS A 326 19.16 30.37 -8.07
CA LYS A 326 19.79 30.28 -9.40
C LYS A 326 20.89 29.22 -9.46
N GLY A 327 21.35 28.71 -8.32
CA GLY A 327 22.34 27.65 -8.18
C GLY A 327 21.79 26.47 -7.36
N GLY A 328 22.39 25.29 -7.51
CA GLY A 328 21.99 24.04 -6.85
C GLY A 328 22.34 23.96 -5.35
N GLU A 329 22.44 25.09 -4.67
CA GLU A 329 22.84 25.15 -3.27
C GLU A 329 21.67 24.78 -2.35
N ILE A 330 21.95 24.00 -1.31
CA ILE A 330 20.97 23.62 -0.30
C ILE A 330 20.80 24.78 0.68
N HIS A 331 19.59 25.32 0.77
CA HIS A 331 19.25 26.32 1.76
C HIS A 331 18.54 25.66 2.94
N THR A 332 18.78 26.20 4.13
CA THR A 332 18.00 25.87 5.33
C THR A 332 16.98 26.98 5.53
N SER A 333 15.70 26.63 5.65
CA SER A 333 14.62 27.56 5.97
C SER A 333 13.75 26.99 7.08
N THR A 334 13.05 27.85 7.79
CA THR A 334 12.16 27.44 8.89
C THR A 334 10.76 28.03 8.76
N ALA A 335 9.80 27.40 9.42
CA ALA A 335 8.44 27.91 9.57
C ALA A 335 7.93 27.54 10.97
N THR A 336 7.22 28.45 11.60
CA THR A 336 6.62 28.25 12.92
C THR A 336 5.16 27.89 12.74
N VAL A 337 4.72 26.81 13.39
CA VAL A 337 3.34 26.35 13.42
C VAL A 337 2.81 26.54 14.84
N VAL A 338 1.63 27.14 14.96
CA VAL A 338 0.92 27.34 16.23
C VAL A 338 -0.50 26.86 16.07
N ILE A 339 -0.98 26.05 17.01
CA ILE A 339 -2.31 25.47 16.96
C ILE A 339 -3.03 25.83 18.24
N LEU A 340 -4.06 26.66 18.10
CA LEU A 340 -4.86 27.18 19.20
C LEU A 340 -6.26 26.56 19.16
N PRO A 341 -6.84 26.22 20.33
CA PRO A 341 -8.25 25.86 20.40
C PRO A 341 -9.12 27.05 19.98
N GLU A 342 -10.25 26.80 19.31
CA GLU A 342 -11.27 27.83 19.10
C GLU A 342 -11.93 28.16 20.44
N PHE A 343 -11.84 29.42 20.85
CA PHE A 343 -12.50 29.89 22.06
C PHE A 343 -13.95 30.25 21.76
N GLN A 344 -14.87 29.85 22.64
CA GLN A 344 -16.26 30.27 22.54
C GLN A 344 -16.42 31.76 22.89
N ASP A 345 -17.40 32.40 22.27
CA ASP A 345 -17.77 33.78 22.60
C ASP A 345 -18.15 33.89 24.08
N ILE A 346 -17.58 34.90 24.74
CA ILE A 346 -17.83 35.17 26.16
C ILE A 346 -19.29 35.64 26.32
N LYS A 347 -20.14 34.79 26.92
CA LYS A 347 -21.49 35.17 27.33
C LYS A 347 -21.46 35.78 28.72
N LEU A 348 -21.82 37.06 28.81
CA LEU A 348 -21.88 37.79 30.07
C LEU A 348 -23.24 37.58 30.76
N ASP A 349 -23.25 36.81 31.85
CA ASP A 349 -24.42 36.70 32.74
C ASP A 349 -24.16 37.43 34.07
N ILE A 350 -24.93 38.48 34.32
CA ILE A 350 -24.81 39.30 35.53
C ILE A 350 -25.87 38.88 36.53
N SER A 351 -25.45 38.18 37.58
CA SER A 351 -26.34 37.82 38.68
C SER A 351 -26.64 39.04 39.56
N LYS A 352 -27.92 39.33 39.76
CA LYS A 352 -28.38 40.42 40.65
C LYS A 352 -27.89 40.27 42.09
N LYS A 353 -27.55 39.06 42.54
CA LYS A 353 -27.09 38.78 43.91
C LYS A 353 -25.71 39.38 44.22
N ASN A 354 -24.89 39.55 43.19
CA ASN A 354 -23.51 40.03 43.31
C ASN A 354 -23.39 41.54 43.04
N LEU A 355 -24.53 42.21 42.85
CA LEU A 355 -24.63 43.60 42.47
C LEU A 355 -25.00 44.44 43.70
N LYS A 356 -24.11 45.35 44.10
CA LYS A 356 -24.37 46.34 45.15
C LYS A 356 -24.59 47.70 44.50
N ILE A 357 -25.73 48.33 44.76
CA ILE A 357 -26.09 49.64 44.21
C ILE A 357 -26.23 50.62 45.36
N GLU A 358 -25.46 51.70 45.31
CA GLU A 358 -25.43 52.77 46.31
C GLU A 358 -25.83 54.07 45.63
N THR A 359 -26.78 54.79 46.22
CA THR A 359 -27.17 56.14 45.80
C THR A 359 -26.39 57.17 46.62
N CYS A 360 -25.84 58.17 45.95
CA CYS A 360 -25.06 59.24 46.58
C CYS A 360 -25.45 60.61 46.03
N ARG A 361 -25.02 61.67 46.71
CA ARG A 361 -25.15 63.04 46.19
C ARG A 361 -24.18 63.25 45.04
N ALA A 362 -24.67 63.85 43.96
CA ALA A 362 -23.83 64.22 42.82
C ALA A 362 -22.80 65.27 43.25
N SER A 363 -21.58 65.17 42.73
CA SER A 363 -20.50 66.13 43.01
C SER A 363 -20.40 67.15 41.87
N GLY A 364 -20.45 68.45 42.20
CA GLY A 364 -20.27 69.52 41.20
C GLY A 364 -20.96 70.84 41.56
N ALA A 365 -20.72 71.86 40.74
CA ALA A 365 -21.37 73.17 40.84
C ALA A 365 -22.82 73.07 40.33
N GLY A 366 -23.74 72.67 41.20
CA GLY A 366 -25.16 72.50 40.91
C GLY A 366 -26.07 73.42 41.73
N GLY A 367 -27.29 73.64 41.24
CA GLY A 367 -28.33 74.41 41.96
C GLY A 367 -28.88 73.69 43.20
N GLN A 368 -29.88 74.27 43.86
CA GLN A 368 -30.46 73.73 45.11
C GLN A 368 -30.81 72.23 45.04
N HIS A 369 -31.29 71.76 43.89
CA HIS A 369 -31.64 70.35 43.64
C HIS A 369 -30.46 69.38 43.78
N VAL A 370 -29.22 69.82 43.49
CA VAL A 370 -28.00 68.98 43.63
C VAL A 370 -27.60 68.82 45.10
N ASN A 371 -27.95 69.79 45.95
CA ASN A 371 -27.63 69.75 47.38
C ASN A 371 -28.63 68.93 48.21
N THR A 372 -29.86 68.77 47.72
CA THR A 372 -30.95 68.09 48.43
C THR A 372 -31.23 66.67 47.94
N THR A 373 -30.96 66.36 46.67
CA THR A 373 -31.40 65.12 46.03
C THR A 373 -30.23 64.16 45.76
N ASP A 374 -30.34 62.93 46.28
CA ASP A 374 -29.38 61.84 46.01
C ASP A 374 -29.61 61.28 44.59
N SER A 375 -28.97 61.92 43.61
CA SER A 375 -29.16 61.63 42.18
C SER A 375 -28.06 60.80 41.55
N ALA A 376 -26.85 60.75 42.15
CA ALA A 376 -25.74 59.96 41.63
C ALA A 376 -25.86 58.49 42.07
N VAL A 377 -25.44 57.57 41.20
CA VAL A 377 -25.51 56.13 41.47
C VAL A 377 -24.15 55.49 41.26
N LYS A 378 -23.71 54.72 42.26
CA LYS A 378 -22.55 53.85 42.21
C LYS A 378 -23.01 52.40 42.19
N VAL A 379 -22.55 51.66 41.19
CA VAL A 379 -22.80 50.22 41.06
C VAL A 379 -21.47 49.49 41.26
N THR A 380 -21.47 48.51 42.15
CA THR A 380 -20.33 47.63 42.44
C THR A 380 -20.73 46.20 42.13
N TYR A 381 -19.91 45.48 41.37
CA TYR A 381 -20.10 44.07 41.06
C TYR A 381 -18.91 43.26 41.57
N THR A 382 -19.18 42.26 42.40
CA THR A 382 -18.17 41.37 42.97
C THR A 382 -18.25 40.01 42.27
N TYR A 383 -17.15 39.52 41.73
CA TYR A 383 -17.10 38.25 41.02
C TYR A 383 -15.83 37.47 41.35
N PHE A 384 -15.90 36.15 41.18
CA PHE A 384 -14.81 35.23 41.48
C PHE A 384 -14.21 34.73 40.18
N VAL A 385 -12.92 35.00 39.97
CA VAL A 385 -12.16 34.53 38.80
C VAL A 385 -10.79 34.07 39.27
N ASN A 386 -10.34 32.91 38.78
CA ASN A 386 -9.02 32.35 39.08
C ASN A 386 -8.69 32.27 40.58
N GLY A 387 -9.70 31.95 41.40
CA GLY A 387 -9.55 31.80 42.86
C GLY A 387 -9.41 33.12 43.65
N LYS A 388 -9.56 34.28 43.00
CA LYS A 388 -9.52 35.60 43.65
C LYS A 388 -10.88 36.30 43.55
N THR A 389 -11.21 37.06 44.58
CA THR A 389 -12.36 37.96 44.59
C THR A 389 -11.97 39.27 43.93
N GLU A 390 -12.56 39.57 42.77
CA GLU A 390 -12.38 40.85 42.09
C GLU A 390 -13.65 41.70 42.22
N THR A 391 -13.48 43.02 42.19
CA THR A 391 -14.59 43.97 42.25
C THR A 391 -14.44 45.02 41.15
N ILE A 392 -15.50 45.25 40.40
CA ILE A 392 -15.59 46.32 39.40
C ILE A 392 -16.63 47.31 39.85
N THR A 393 -16.31 48.60 39.76
CA THR A 393 -17.23 49.68 40.10
C THR A 393 -17.47 50.58 38.90
N ALA A 394 -18.68 51.11 38.81
CA ALA A 394 -19.07 52.13 37.85
C ALA A 394 -19.93 53.18 38.55
N THR A 395 -19.77 54.44 38.17
CA THR A 395 -20.49 55.58 38.74
C THR A 395 -21.10 56.40 37.62
N SER A 396 -22.31 56.90 37.80
CA SER A 396 -22.95 57.84 36.88
C SER A 396 -23.65 58.95 37.66
N GLN A 397 -23.46 60.19 37.21
CA GLN A 397 -24.10 61.38 37.76
C GLN A 397 -24.63 62.34 36.67
N ASP A 398 -24.55 61.97 35.40
CA ASP A 398 -24.87 62.84 34.25
C ASP A 398 -26.38 63.02 34.03
N GLY A 399 -27.19 62.10 34.57
CA GLY A 399 -28.65 62.15 34.53
C GLY A 399 -29.23 63.01 35.64
N ARG A 400 -30.44 63.55 35.40
CA ARG A 400 -31.21 64.31 36.39
C ARG A 400 -31.90 63.42 37.43
N SER A 401 -32.14 62.14 37.10
CA SER A 401 -32.81 61.18 37.98
C SER A 401 -31.89 60.01 38.38
N GLN A 402 -32.15 59.42 39.54
CA GLN A 402 -31.44 58.22 40.01
C GLN A 402 -31.63 57.01 39.09
N HIS A 403 -32.78 56.91 38.40
CA HIS A 403 -33.08 55.78 37.53
C HIS A 403 -32.24 55.84 36.25
N ASP A 404 -32.15 57.03 35.63
CA ASP A 404 -31.31 57.25 34.44
C ASP A 404 -29.83 57.00 34.77
N ASN A 405 -29.37 57.47 35.93
CA ASN A 405 -28.00 57.25 36.38
C ASN A 405 -27.71 55.79 36.70
N ARG A 406 -28.68 55.05 37.26
CA ARG A 406 -28.55 53.61 37.49
C ARG A 406 -28.40 52.84 36.17
N GLU A 407 -29.20 53.15 35.16
CA GLU A 407 -29.11 52.48 33.86
C GLU A 407 -27.76 52.77 33.18
N ARG A 408 -27.31 54.03 33.17
CA ARG A 408 -25.99 54.39 32.62
C ARG A 408 -24.84 53.73 33.37
N ALA A 409 -24.88 53.73 34.70
CA ALA A 409 -23.86 53.06 35.51
C ALA A 409 -23.83 51.54 35.26
N LEU A 410 -24.99 50.91 35.00
CA LEU A 410 -25.06 49.49 34.63
C LEU A 410 -24.49 49.22 33.25
N THR A 411 -24.74 50.09 32.27
CA THR A 411 -24.14 49.98 30.92
C THR A 411 -22.62 50.10 31.01
N VAL A 412 -22.10 51.12 31.69
CA VAL A 412 -20.65 51.29 31.90
C VAL A 412 -20.04 50.10 32.64
N LEU A 413 -20.74 49.54 33.62
CA LEU A 413 -20.29 48.34 34.33
C LEU A 413 -20.23 47.11 33.42
N LYS A 414 -21.24 46.92 32.55
CA LYS A 414 -21.25 45.84 31.55
C LYS A 414 -20.09 45.97 30.58
N ASP A 415 -19.84 47.17 30.07
CA ASP A 415 -18.75 47.43 29.12
C ASP A 415 -17.39 47.16 29.76
N ARG A 416 -17.15 47.67 30.98
CA ARG A 416 -15.91 47.40 31.74
C ARG A 416 -15.71 45.92 32.04
N LEU A 417 -16.79 45.21 32.39
CA LEU A 417 -16.72 43.78 32.69
C LEU A 417 -16.43 42.96 31.43
N LEU A 418 -17.04 43.31 30.29
CA LEU A 418 -16.77 42.68 29.01
C LEU A 418 -15.32 42.92 28.56
N GLU A 419 -14.84 44.17 28.63
CA GLU A 419 -13.46 44.54 28.29
C GLU A 419 -12.45 43.76 29.15
N LYS A 420 -12.72 43.65 30.45
CA LYS A 420 -11.89 42.89 31.39
C LYS A 420 -11.83 41.40 31.00
N LEU A 421 -12.97 40.78 30.72
CA LEU A 421 -13.04 39.37 30.32
C LEU A 421 -12.34 39.12 28.98
N GLN A 422 -12.53 40.00 28.00
CA GLN A 422 -11.82 39.94 26.72
C GLN A 422 -10.30 40.08 26.90
N THR A 423 -9.87 41.01 27.76
CA THR A 423 -8.45 41.24 28.07
C THR A 423 -7.83 40.01 28.74
N ASP A 424 -8.54 39.40 29.69
CA ASP A 424 -8.05 38.22 30.40
C ASP A 424 -8.01 36.99 29.49
N GLN A 425 -9.01 36.79 28.62
CA GLN A 425 -8.99 35.78 27.57
C GLN A 425 -7.81 36.01 26.61
N ALA A 426 -7.60 37.24 26.13
CA ALA A 426 -6.50 37.57 25.23
C ALA A 426 -5.12 37.31 25.87
N LYS A 427 -4.97 37.56 27.18
CA LYS A 427 -3.77 37.20 27.92
C LYS A 427 -3.56 35.70 28.01
N GLU A 428 -4.63 34.93 28.26
CA GLU A 428 -4.56 33.48 28.30
C GLU A 428 -4.13 32.90 26.93
N VAL A 429 -4.75 33.37 25.85
CA VAL A 429 -4.36 33.00 24.47
C VAL A 429 -2.91 33.41 24.19
N GLY A 430 -2.50 34.60 24.58
CA GLY A 430 -1.14 35.09 24.40
C GLY A 430 -0.09 34.26 25.13
N ASN A 431 -0.39 33.84 26.36
CA ASN A 431 0.47 32.97 27.17
C ASN A 431 0.58 31.57 26.55
N LEU A 432 -0.54 30.97 26.14
CA LEU A 432 -0.58 29.68 25.44
C LEU A 432 0.22 29.72 24.15
N ARG A 433 0.06 30.78 23.37
CA ARG A 433 0.82 30.99 22.14
C ARG A 433 2.33 31.09 22.40
N SER A 434 2.71 31.87 23.41
CA SER A 434 4.13 32.09 23.73
C SER A 434 4.82 30.81 24.21
N SER A 435 4.11 29.95 24.95
CA SER A 435 4.64 28.66 25.37
C SER A 435 4.84 27.68 24.20
N MET A 436 4.03 27.79 23.14
CA MET A 436 4.11 26.93 21.96
C MET A 436 5.22 27.30 20.98
N ILE A 437 5.55 28.59 20.84
CA ILE A 437 6.52 29.07 19.84
C ILE A 437 7.98 28.80 20.30
N GLY A 438 8.22 28.68 21.61
CA GLY A 438 9.57 28.61 22.16
C GLY A 438 10.37 29.90 21.91
N SER A 439 11.38 30.17 22.72
CA SER A 439 12.21 31.39 22.57
C SER A 439 13.28 31.27 21.49
N SER A 440 13.05 30.44 20.47
CA SER A 440 14.06 30.05 19.47
C SER A 440 13.84 30.78 18.14
N GLU A 441 13.86 32.12 18.21
CA GLU A 441 14.21 32.97 17.08
C GLU A 441 15.70 33.34 17.14
#